data_AF-A0A1K2DII7-F1
#
_entry.id   AF-A0A1K2DII7-F1
#
_cell.length_a   1.000
_cell.length_b   1.000
_cell.length_c   1.000
_cell.angle_alpha   90.00
_cell.angle_beta   90.00
_cell.angle_gamma   90.00
#
_symmetry.space_group_name_H-M   'P 1'
#
loop_
_entity.id
_entity.type
_entity.pdbx_description
1 polymer ?
#
loop_
_entity_poly.entity_id
_entity_poly.type
_entity_poly.pdbx_seq_one_letter_code
_entity_poly.pdbx_strand_id
1 'polypeptide(L)'
;MMQGVMISVWEIHKIAAPTLMMKSEITMTIDIEILSAPNISIPNEVFNINRPQRGAAEAISVASFMVAESSSSSLVLVLDYIFSLIEKNLLGYDVWFFVGNSAWQPDTRVIRYRKLWGALSFRGNEVVGGSELQEGMVEADGQLKFFGAVRLSRNSVEFLAKILEVERCSYIAALPSGFDVKSILDVGWSGNVSDDLDLHYLISEKKGLLFRRLGEFDEGEQGLLSTGPSEVMGGLLN
;
A
#
# COMPACT_ATOMS: atom_id res chain seq x y z
N MET A 1 -4.44 -11.04 67.51
CA MET A 1 -3.57 -10.55 66.42
C MET A 1 -3.92 -11.36 65.17
N MET A 2 -4.17 -10.66 64.06
CA MET A 2 -4.39 -11.14 62.68
C MET A 2 -5.74 -11.78 62.32
N GLN A 3 -6.57 -10.91 61.71
CA GLN A 3 -7.61 -11.22 60.72
C GLN A 3 -6.98 -11.92 59.50
N GLY A 4 -7.53 -13.06 59.10
CA GLY A 4 -7.24 -13.69 57.81
C GLY A 4 -8.23 -13.17 56.77
N VAL A 5 -7.77 -12.28 55.88
CA VAL A 5 -8.55 -11.73 54.78
C VAL A 5 -8.69 -12.77 53.68
N MET A 6 -9.94 -12.99 53.27
CA MET A 6 -10.35 -13.74 52.09
C MET A 6 -10.03 -12.89 50.85
N ILE A 7 -9.26 -13.42 49.89
CA ILE A 7 -9.23 -12.86 48.53
C ILE A 7 -9.31 -14.01 47.54
N SER A 8 -10.49 -14.13 46.94
CA SER A 8 -10.78 -14.88 45.73
C SER A 8 -9.90 -14.34 44.59
N VAL A 9 -9.01 -15.17 44.05
CA VAL A 9 -8.28 -14.84 42.82
C VAL A 9 -9.25 -15.05 41.66
N TRP A 10 -9.61 -13.93 41.02
CA TRP A 10 -10.37 -13.89 39.79
C TRP A 10 -9.57 -14.55 38.66
N GLU A 11 -10.24 -15.41 37.90
CA GLU A 11 -9.78 -15.90 36.60
C GLU A 11 -9.50 -14.72 35.68
N ILE A 12 -8.22 -14.44 35.43
CA ILE A 12 -7.81 -13.54 34.37
C ILE A 12 -7.98 -14.31 33.06
N HIS A 13 -9.05 -13.99 32.35
CA HIS A 13 -9.24 -14.37 30.96
C HIS A 13 -8.02 -13.90 30.16
N LYS A 14 -7.26 -14.87 29.65
CA LYS A 14 -6.11 -14.65 28.77
C LYS A 14 -6.64 -14.08 27.45
N ILE A 15 -6.66 -12.75 27.33
CA ILE A 15 -6.90 -12.10 26.04
C ILE A 15 -5.72 -12.47 25.16
N ALA A 16 -5.98 -13.24 24.10
CA ALA A 16 -4.99 -13.55 23.08
C ALA A 16 -4.51 -12.22 22.49
N ALA A 17 -3.26 -11.84 22.80
CA ALA A 17 -2.63 -10.69 22.18
C ALA A 17 -2.51 -10.96 20.66
N PRO A 18 -2.85 -10.00 19.78
CA PRO A 18 -2.55 -10.11 18.37
C PRO A 18 -1.03 -10.33 18.25
N THR A 19 -0.63 -11.46 17.67
CA THR A 19 0.79 -11.83 17.61
C THR A 19 1.48 -10.94 16.57
N LEU A 20 2.32 -10.01 17.03
CA LEU A 20 3.26 -9.28 16.18
C LEU A 20 4.28 -10.29 15.65
N MET A 21 4.51 -10.30 14.34
CA MET A 21 5.59 -11.07 13.73
C MET A 21 6.64 -10.10 13.18
N MET A 22 7.87 -10.23 13.70
CA MET A 22 9.02 -9.42 13.33
C MET A 22 10.03 -10.29 12.58
N LYS A 23 10.43 -9.87 11.37
CA LYS A 23 11.43 -10.55 10.54
C LYS A 23 12.42 -9.50 10.03
N SER A 24 13.71 -9.82 10.06
CA SER A 24 14.76 -9.00 9.45
C SER A 24 15.39 -9.80 8.31
N GLU A 25 15.50 -9.20 7.13
CA GLU A 25 16.20 -9.78 5.99
C GLU A 25 17.33 -8.85 5.52
N ILE A 26 18.52 -9.42 5.34
CA ILE A 26 19.74 -8.70 4.96
C ILE A 26 19.93 -8.83 3.46
N THR A 27 19.87 -7.72 2.71
CA THR A 27 20.25 -7.70 1.29
C THR A 27 21.58 -7.00 1.13
N MET A 28 22.68 -7.78 1.22
CA MET A 28 24.12 -7.49 1.03
C MET A 28 24.77 -6.17 1.55
N THR A 29 24.03 -5.15 1.93
CA THR A 29 24.56 -3.92 2.56
C THR A 29 23.55 -3.18 3.43
N ILE A 30 22.24 -3.48 3.35
CA ILE A 30 21.17 -2.76 4.06
C ILE A 30 20.17 -3.77 4.66
N ASP A 31 19.78 -3.54 5.92
CA ASP A 31 18.80 -4.33 6.65
C ASP A 31 17.39 -3.78 6.38
N ILE A 32 16.52 -4.62 5.79
CA ILE A 32 15.09 -4.29 5.65
C ILE A 32 14.36 -4.89 6.84
N GLU A 33 13.78 -4.03 7.67
CA GLU A 33 12.94 -4.41 8.79
C GLU A 33 11.51 -4.66 8.33
N ILE A 34 10.97 -5.82 8.70
CA ILE A 34 9.61 -6.21 8.36
C ILE A 34 8.82 -6.46 9.64
N LEU A 35 7.78 -5.65 9.84
CA LEU A 35 6.79 -5.84 10.88
C LEU A 35 5.45 -6.14 10.26
N SER A 36 4.68 -7.04 10.87
CA SER A 36 3.33 -7.34 10.39
C SER A 36 2.33 -7.49 11.53
N ALA A 37 1.09 -7.13 11.24
CA ALA A 37 -0.04 -7.27 12.13
C ALA A 37 -1.27 -7.81 11.38
N PRO A 38 -2.11 -8.62 12.04
CA PRO A 38 -3.21 -9.32 11.37
C PRO A 38 -4.37 -8.41 10.99
N ASN A 39 -4.52 -7.23 11.60
CA ASN A 39 -5.69 -6.38 11.39
C ASN A 39 -5.38 -4.88 11.62
N ILE A 40 -5.66 -4.04 10.64
CA ILE A 40 -5.51 -2.57 10.73
C ILE A 40 -6.56 -1.89 11.62
N SER A 41 -7.71 -2.53 11.87
CA SER A 41 -8.81 -1.95 12.67
C SER A 41 -8.63 -2.15 14.18
N ILE A 42 -7.57 -2.84 14.61
CA ILE A 42 -7.23 -3.01 16.03
C ILE A 42 -5.88 -2.32 16.32
N PRO A 43 -5.67 -1.83 17.56
CA PRO A 43 -4.38 -1.29 17.96
C PRO A 43 -3.25 -2.29 17.72
N ASN A 44 -2.21 -1.84 17.02
CA ASN A 44 -0.99 -2.60 16.70
C ASN A 44 0.18 -1.64 16.44
N GLU A 45 1.40 -2.17 16.44
CA GLU A 45 2.65 -1.40 16.31
C GLU A 45 3.05 -1.09 14.86
N VAL A 46 2.33 -1.59 13.86
CA VAL A 46 2.64 -1.42 12.43
C VAL A 46 1.88 -0.23 11.85
N PHE A 47 0.55 -0.34 11.81
CA PHE A 47 -0.35 0.70 11.34
C PHE A 47 -1.78 0.35 11.75
N ASN A 48 -2.47 1.32 12.33
CA ASN A 48 -3.87 1.14 12.72
C ASN A 48 -4.71 2.35 12.30
N ILE A 49 -5.99 2.09 12.04
CA ILE A 49 -7.00 3.12 11.75
C ILE A 49 -8.00 3.18 12.89
N ASN A 50 -8.33 4.40 13.32
CA ASN A 50 -9.38 4.63 14.31
C ASN A 50 -10.77 4.64 13.65
N ARG A 51 -11.09 3.57 12.90
CA ARG A 51 -12.43 3.34 12.34
C ARG A 51 -12.85 1.89 12.57
N PRO A 52 -14.08 1.64 13.06
CA PRO A 52 -14.58 0.28 13.22
C PRO A 52 -14.70 -0.40 11.85
N GLN A 53 -14.34 -1.68 11.81
CA GLN A 53 -14.49 -2.54 10.63
C GLN A 53 -15.94 -2.52 10.14
N ARG A 54 -16.14 -2.35 8.82
CA ARG A 54 -17.49 -2.37 8.24
C ARG A 54 -17.99 -3.81 8.15
N GLY A 55 -18.90 -4.19 9.06
CA GLY A 55 -19.67 -5.43 8.96
C GLY A 55 -18.82 -6.70 9.01
N ALA A 56 -19.18 -7.70 8.20
CA ALA A 56 -18.54 -9.01 8.13
C ALA A 56 -17.35 -9.07 7.15
N ALA A 57 -16.85 -7.93 6.68
CA ALA A 57 -15.68 -7.89 5.79
C ALA A 57 -14.49 -8.55 6.49
N GLU A 58 -13.70 -9.35 5.76
CA GLU A 58 -12.49 -9.96 6.31
C GLU A 58 -11.52 -8.91 6.84
N ALA A 59 -10.77 -9.25 7.89
CA ALA A 59 -9.78 -8.36 8.47
C ALA A 59 -8.65 -8.08 7.46
N ILE A 60 -8.35 -6.79 7.25
CA ILE A 60 -7.22 -6.38 6.42
C ILE A 60 -5.96 -6.45 7.27
N SER A 61 -5.07 -7.37 6.94
CA SER A 61 -3.72 -7.44 7.51
C SER A 61 -2.81 -6.38 6.93
N VAL A 62 -1.71 -6.12 7.65
CA VAL A 62 -0.76 -5.08 7.31
C VAL A 62 0.67 -5.53 7.58
N ALA A 63 1.58 -5.07 6.73
CA ALA A 63 3.02 -5.21 6.93
C ALA A 63 3.74 -3.92 6.57
N SER A 64 4.79 -3.56 7.29
CA SER A 64 5.73 -2.49 6.92
C SER A 64 7.04 -3.09 6.45
N PHE A 65 7.67 -2.45 5.47
CA PHE A 65 9.00 -2.78 4.95
C PHE A 65 9.83 -1.51 5.03
N MET A 66 10.71 -1.42 6.02
CA MET A 66 11.40 -0.18 6.39
C MET A 66 12.91 -0.35 6.30
N VAL A 67 13.61 0.74 5.99
CA VAL A 67 15.06 0.86 6.09
C VAL A 67 15.39 1.99 7.06
N ALA A 68 16.28 1.71 8.02
CA ALA A 68 16.64 2.64 9.09
C ALA A 68 17.48 3.85 8.64
N GLU A 69 18.21 3.73 7.52
CA GLU A 69 19.00 4.83 6.95
C GLU A 69 18.40 5.33 5.63
N SER A 70 17.83 6.54 5.66
CA SER A 70 17.37 7.23 4.46
C SER A 70 18.56 7.72 3.61
N SER A 71 18.81 7.04 2.51
CA SER A 71 19.57 7.56 1.37
C SER A 71 18.62 7.77 0.20
N SER A 72 19.01 8.52 -0.82
CA SER A 72 18.22 8.68 -2.05
C SER A 72 17.95 7.35 -2.79
N SER A 73 18.61 6.25 -2.41
CA SER A 73 18.39 4.91 -2.96
C SER A 73 17.58 3.97 -2.05
N SER A 74 17.18 4.38 -0.85
CA SER A 74 16.54 3.47 0.11
C SER A 74 15.18 2.96 -0.40
N LEU A 75 14.37 3.81 -1.03
CA LEU A 75 13.09 3.37 -1.62
C LEU A 75 13.28 2.41 -2.80
N VAL A 76 14.30 2.62 -3.64
CA VAL A 76 14.63 1.73 -4.77
C VAL A 76 14.94 0.32 -4.26
N LEU A 77 15.68 0.21 -3.15
CA LEU A 77 16.03 -1.07 -2.55
C LEU A 77 14.81 -1.79 -1.96
N VAL A 78 13.95 -1.07 -1.22
CA VAL A 78 12.71 -1.62 -0.68
C VAL A 78 11.79 -2.10 -1.79
N LEU A 79 11.70 -1.34 -2.89
CA LEU A 79 10.95 -1.74 -4.07
C LEU A 79 11.51 -2.98 -4.74
N ASP A 80 12.83 -3.04 -5.01
CA ASP A 80 13.45 -4.21 -5.63
C ASP A 80 13.25 -5.46 -4.77
N TYR A 81 13.36 -5.32 -3.46
CA TYR A 81 13.08 -6.38 -2.49
C TYR A 81 11.62 -6.86 -2.56
N ILE A 82 10.65 -5.94 -2.55
CA ILE A 82 9.22 -6.29 -2.66
C ILE A 82 8.90 -6.96 -4.00
N PHE A 83 9.44 -6.45 -5.11
CA PHE A 83 9.28 -7.10 -6.42
C PHE A 83 9.82 -8.54 -6.39
N SER A 84 11.00 -8.74 -5.78
CA SER A 84 11.61 -10.05 -5.65
C SER A 84 10.76 -11.00 -4.80
N LEU A 85 10.17 -10.52 -3.70
CA LEU A 85 9.25 -11.30 -2.89
C LEU A 85 7.99 -11.69 -3.68
N ILE A 86 7.38 -10.75 -4.40
CA ILE A 86 6.18 -11.02 -5.21
C ILE A 86 6.50 -12.07 -6.29
N GLU A 87 7.58 -11.89 -7.05
CA GLU A 87 8.00 -12.82 -8.11
C GLU A 87 8.27 -14.23 -7.57
N LYS A 88 8.90 -14.33 -6.39
CA LYS A 88 9.25 -15.60 -5.75
C LYS A 88 8.04 -16.31 -5.14
N ASN A 89 7.19 -15.56 -4.44
CA ASN A 89 6.21 -16.13 -3.51
C ASN A 89 4.76 -16.03 -4.01
N LEU A 90 4.44 -15.11 -4.94
CA LEU A 90 3.09 -14.88 -5.44
C LEU A 90 2.98 -15.21 -6.93
N LEU A 91 3.13 -16.48 -7.28
CA LEU A 91 3.00 -16.94 -8.67
C LEU A 91 1.59 -16.66 -9.21
N GLY A 92 1.53 -16.15 -10.45
CA GLY A 92 0.27 -15.79 -11.11
C GLY A 92 -0.29 -14.43 -10.66
N TYR A 93 0.56 -13.56 -10.12
CA TYR A 93 0.24 -12.18 -9.82
C TYR A 93 0.93 -11.24 -10.80
N ASP A 94 0.25 -10.16 -11.15
CA ASP A 94 0.78 -9.01 -11.87
C ASP A 94 1.00 -7.85 -10.89
N VAL A 95 2.11 -7.13 -11.08
CA VAL A 95 2.39 -5.90 -10.31
C VAL A 95 1.87 -4.69 -11.07
N TRP A 96 1.01 -3.91 -10.44
CA TRP A 96 0.41 -2.71 -11.01
C TRP A 96 0.81 -1.47 -10.23
N PHE A 97 1.02 -0.36 -10.92
CA PHE A 97 1.15 0.95 -10.31
C PHE A 97 -0.09 1.77 -10.59
N PHE A 98 -0.72 2.24 -9.53
CA PHE A 98 -1.85 3.13 -9.53
C PHE A 98 -1.38 4.54 -9.16
N VAL A 99 -1.69 5.52 -9.98
CA VAL A 99 -1.43 6.93 -9.70
C VAL A 99 -2.64 7.79 -10.06
N GLY A 100 -2.94 8.81 -9.26
CA GLY A 100 -4.09 9.67 -9.46
C GLY A 100 -3.78 11.12 -9.15
N ASN A 101 -4.68 12.02 -9.56
CA ASN A 101 -4.60 13.41 -9.12
C ASN A 101 -5.02 13.56 -7.67
N SER A 102 -4.15 14.12 -6.83
CA SER A 102 -4.47 14.43 -5.44
C SER A 102 -5.63 15.45 -5.33
N ALA A 103 -5.65 16.45 -6.20
CA ALA A 103 -6.63 17.54 -6.19
C ALA A 103 -7.54 17.53 -7.42
N TRP A 104 -8.81 17.89 -7.21
CA TRP A 104 -9.77 18.19 -8.27
C TRP A 104 -9.26 19.32 -9.16
N GLN A 105 -9.30 19.11 -10.47
CA GLN A 105 -8.83 20.06 -11.47
C GLN A 105 -10.02 20.76 -12.14
N PRO A 106 -9.93 22.05 -12.48
CA PRO A 106 -10.97 22.69 -13.27
C PRO A 106 -11.09 22.01 -14.64
N ASP A 107 -12.32 21.84 -15.12
CA ASP A 107 -12.56 21.34 -16.48
C ASP A 107 -12.14 22.39 -17.52
N THR A 108 -10.91 22.25 -18.00
CA THR A 108 -10.37 23.08 -19.08
C THR A 108 -9.87 22.20 -20.21
N ARG A 109 -9.85 22.77 -21.42
CA ARG A 109 -9.29 22.11 -22.61
C ARG A 109 -7.85 21.63 -22.40
N VAL A 110 -7.05 22.37 -21.62
CA VAL A 110 -5.66 21.99 -21.32
C VAL A 110 -5.61 20.76 -20.43
N ILE A 111 -6.44 20.71 -19.39
CA ILE A 111 -6.52 19.56 -18.48
C ILE A 111 -7.03 18.32 -19.22
N ARG A 112 -8.10 18.43 -20.01
CA ARG A 112 -8.62 17.32 -20.82
C ARG A 112 -7.65 16.82 -21.90
N TYR A 113 -6.79 17.70 -22.42
CA TYR A 113 -5.76 17.34 -23.39
C TYR A 113 -4.58 16.60 -22.74
N ARG A 114 -4.05 17.12 -21.62
CA ARG A 114 -2.89 16.54 -20.94
C ARG A 114 -3.24 15.26 -20.18
N LYS A 115 -4.43 15.21 -19.58
CA LYS A 115 -4.90 14.14 -18.69
C LYS A 115 -3.85 13.82 -17.61
N LEU A 116 -3.78 12.60 -17.10
CA LEU A 116 -2.80 12.21 -16.08
C LEU A 116 -1.44 11.95 -16.68
N TRP A 117 -1.36 11.04 -17.66
CA TRP A 117 -0.08 10.58 -18.19
C TRP A 117 0.68 11.69 -18.91
N GLY A 118 -0.01 12.53 -19.69
CA GLY A 118 0.60 13.67 -20.34
C GLY A 118 1.03 14.75 -19.35
N ALA A 119 0.32 14.93 -18.23
CA ALA A 119 0.76 15.83 -17.16
C ALA A 119 2.00 15.31 -16.42
N LEU A 120 2.07 14.00 -16.15
CA LEU A 120 3.24 13.36 -15.55
C LEU A 120 4.48 13.46 -16.45
N SER A 121 4.32 13.13 -17.73
CA SER A 121 5.39 13.26 -18.73
C SER A 121 5.86 14.72 -18.86
N PHE A 122 4.95 15.69 -18.89
CA PHE A 122 5.30 17.12 -18.93
C PHE A 122 6.11 17.59 -17.72
N ARG A 123 5.96 16.95 -16.55
CA ARG A 123 6.76 17.21 -15.34
C ARG A 123 8.07 16.42 -15.28
N GLY A 124 8.43 15.67 -16.32
CA GLY A 124 9.64 14.83 -16.36
C GLY A 124 9.51 13.49 -15.63
N ASN A 125 8.27 13.01 -15.45
CA ASN A 125 7.94 11.73 -14.80
C ASN A 125 7.29 10.79 -15.83
N GLU A 126 8.01 10.51 -16.92
CA GLU A 126 7.55 9.59 -17.97
C GLU A 126 7.63 8.13 -17.52
N VAL A 127 6.56 7.37 -17.77
CA VAL A 127 6.47 5.95 -17.40
C VAL A 127 7.41 5.10 -18.25
N VAL A 128 8.42 4.51 -17.61
CA VAL A 128 9.40 3.61 -18.24
C VAL A 128 9.24 2.20 -17.67
N GLY A 129 9.31 1.19 -18.55
CA GLY A 129 9.29 -0.23 -18.16
C GLY A 129 7.90 -0.82 -17.92
N GLY A 130 6.84 -0.03 -18.11
CA GLY A 130 5.45 -0.46 -17.95
C GLY A 130 4.81 -0.99 -19.24
N SER A 131 3.76 -1.79 -19.08
CA SER A 131 2.85 -2.26 -20.14
C SER A 131 1.40 -1.99 -19.75
N GLU A 132 0.48 -2.03 -20.70
CA GLU A 132 -0.97 -1.90 -20.43
C GLU A 132 -1.34 -0.59 -19.70
N LEU A 133 -0.91 0.54 -20.26
CA LEU A 133 -1.26 1.86 -19.74
C LEU A 133 -2.78 2.09 -19.83
N GLN A 134 -3.42 2.32 -18.69
CA GLN A 134 -4.85 2.61 -18.59
C GLN A 134 -5.07 3.94 -17.87
N GLU A 135 -6.16 4.61 -18.20
CA GLU A 135 -6.53 5.90 -17.61
C GLU A 135 -8.05 6.02 -17.49
N GLY A 136 -8.50 6.47 -16.33
CA GLY A 136 -9.89 6.79 -16.01
C GLY A 136 -10.03 8.26 -15.62
N MET A 137 -11.24 8.78 -15.76
CA MET A 137 -11.60 10.16 -15.41
C MET A 137 -12.86 10.13 -14.56
N VAL A 138 -12.80 10.78 -13.40
CA VAL A 138 -13.94 11.01 -12.52
C VAL A 138 -14.30 12.49 -12.58
N GLU A 139 -15.59 12.77 -12.77
CA GLU A 139 -16.13 14.13 -12.85
C GLU A 139 -17.10 14.37 -11.69
N ALA A 140 -16.91 15.47 -10.96
CA ALA A 140 -17.81 15.92 -9.90
C ALA A 140 -17.76 17.45 -9.82
N ASP A 141 -18.90 18.09 -9.61
CA ASP A 141 -19.02 19.55 -9.40
C ASP A 141 -18.32 20.41 -10.47
N GLY A 142 -18.32 19.95 -11.74
CA GLY A 142 -17.65 20.64 -12.85
C GLY A 142 -16.12 20.58 -12.80
N GLN A 143 -15.57 19.70 -11.96
CA GLN A 143 -14.15 19.43 -11.82
C GLN A 143 -13.83 17.99 -12.22
N LEU A 144 -12.55 17.77 -12.54
CA LEU A 144 -12.04 16.49 -13.04
C LEU A 144 -10.94 15.96 -12.13
N LYS A 145 -10.92 14.64 -11.94
CA LYS A 145 -9.75 13.90 -11.49
C LYS A 145 -9.44 12.81 -12.50
N PHE A 146 -8.14 12.64 -12.78
CA PHE A 146 -7.67 11.53 -13.59
C PHE A 146 -6.95 10.51 -12.70
N PHE A 147 -7.16 9.25 -13.03
CA PHE A 147 -6.55 8.09 -12.40
C PHE A 147 -5.92 7.23 -13.48
N GLY A 148 -4.82 6.59 -13.18
CA GLY A 148 -4.08 5.78 -14.14
C GLY A 148 -3.56 4.53 -13.48
N ALA A 149 -3.46 3.49 -14.29
CA ALA A 149 -2.83 2.25 -13.92
C ALA A 149 -1.84 1.83 -15.01
N VAL A 150 -0.72 1.25 -14.60
CA VAL A 150 0.25 0.63 -15.52
C VAL A 150 0.75 -0.66 -14.92
N ARG A 151 0.82 -1.72 -15.72
CA ARG A 151 1.44 -2.97 -15.30
C ARG A 151 2.95 -2.81 -15.33
N LEU A 152 3.59 -3.02 -14.20
CA LEU A 152 5.01 -2.83 -14.01
C LEU A 152 5.80 -4.08 -14.40
N SER A 153 7.02 -3.87 -14.85
CA SER A 153 8.08 -4.88 -14.87
C SER A 153 9.18 -4.50 -13.88
N ARG A 154 10.07 -5.43 -13.55
CA ARG A 154 11.23 -5.19 -12.67
C ARG A 154 12.11 -4.02 -13.13
N ASN A 155 12.13 -3.73 -14.43
CA ASN A 155 12.87 -2.60 -15.00
C ASN A 155 12.24 -1.23 -14.67
N SER A 156 11.09 -1.19 -13.99
CA SER A 156 10.36 0.04 -13.67
C SER A 156 10.70 0.58 -12.28
N VAL A 157 11.51 -0.13 -11.48
CA VAL A 157 11.75 0.17 -10.05
C VAL A 157 12.32 1.58 -9.82
N GLU A 158 13.35 1.96 -10.56
CA GLU A 158 13.98 3.30 -10.41
C GLU A 158 12.98 4.43 -10.73
N PHE A 159 12.23 4.26 -11.81
CA PHE A 159 11.21 5.21 -12.23
C PHE A 159 10.07 5.30 -11.20
N LEU A 160 9.63 4.15 -10.70
CA LEU A 160 8.56 4.03 -9.71
C LEU A 160 8.94 4.73 -8.40
N ALA A 161 10.18 4.57 -7.93
CA ALA A 161 10.69 5.28 -6.76
C ALA A 161 10.55 6.80 -6.93
N LYS A 162 10.99 7.33 -8.08
CA LYS A 162 10.88 8.76 -8.40
C LYS A 162 9.43 9.27 -8.40
N ILE A 163 8.48 8.50 -8.92
CA ILE A 163 7.07 8.93 -8.89
C ILE A 163 6.50 8.87 -7.48
N LEU A 164 6.75 7.80 -6.73
CA LEU A 164 6.30 7.67 -5.34
C LEU A 164 6.87 8.79 -4.44
N GLU A 165 7.97 9.42 -4.85
CA GLU A 165 8.49 10.59 -4.15
C GLU A 165 7.60 11.81 -4.24
N VAL A 166 6.90 11.98 -5.36
CA VAL A 166 6.16 13.22 -5.68
C VAL A 166 4.64 13.04 -5.72
N GLU A 167 4.15 11.86 -6.08
CA GLU A 167 2.71 11.57 -6.20
C GLU A 167 2.21 10.80 -4.97
N ARG A 168 1.57 11.52 -4.04
CA ARG A 168 0.98 10.91 -2.82
C ARG A 168 -0.28 10.09 -3.09
N CYS A 169 -1.03 10.42 -4.14
CA CYS A 169 -2.23 9.70 -4.56
C CYS A 169 -1.83 8.47 -5.39
N SER A 170 -1.05 7.57 -4.78
CA SER A 170 -0.46 6.43 -5.50
C SER A 170 -0.38 5.18 -4.63
N TYR A 171 -0.48 4.04 -5.31
CA TYR A 171 -0.36 2.71 -4.74
C TYR A 171 0.37 1.80 -5.72
N ILE A 172 1.11 0.83 -5.21
CA ILE A 172 1.49 -0.36 -5.96
C ILE A 172 0.54 -1.47 -5.55
N ALA A 173 0.14 -2.34 -6.47
CA ALA A 173 -0.65 -3.50 -6.14
C ALA A 173 -0.02 -4.77 -6.69
N ALA A 174 -0.02 -5.84 -5.91
CA ALA A 174 0.12 -7.20 -6.42
C ALA A 174 -1.28 -7.77 -6.58
N LEU A 175 -1.70 -8.05 -7.81
CA LEU A 175 -3.05 -8.50 -8.14
C LEU A 175 -3.00 -9.85 -8.86
N PRO A 176 -3.94 -10.78 -8.61
CA PRO A 176 -4.04 -11.99 -9.43
C PRO A 176 -4.15 -11.66 -10.92
N SER A 177 -3.48 -12.43 -11.77
CA SER A 177 -3.48 -12.19 -13.21
C SER A 177 -4.89 -12.18 -13.81
N GLY A 178 -5.14 -11.23 -14.70
CA GLY A 178 -6.45 -11.01 -15.30
C GLY A 178 -7.43 -10.18 -14.44
N PHE A 179 -6.96 -9.57 -13.35
CA PHE A 179 -7.76 -8.62 -12.57
C PHE A 179 -8.27 -7.46 -13.44
N ASP A 180 -9.54 -7.07 -13.27
CA ASP A 180 -10.13 -5.93 -13.97
C ASP A 180 -9.71 -4.60 -13.31
N VAL A 181 -8.56 -4.09 -13.72
CA VAL A 181 -7.99 -2.84 -13.21
C VAL A 181 -8.90 -1.63 -13.45
N LYS A 182 -9.75 -1.68 -14.49
CA LYS A 182 -10.63 -0.58 -14.83
C LYS A 182 -11.67 -0.30 -13.73
N SER A 183 -12.13 -1.34 -13.03
CA SER A 183 -13.09 -1.17 -11.93
C SER A 183 -12.54 -0.29 -10.80
N ILE A 184 -11.21 -0.22 -10.62
CA ILE A 184 -10.56 0.65 -9.65
C ILE A 184 -10.50 2.10 -10.18
N LEU A 185 -10.16 2.27 -11.47
CA LEU A 185 -10.03 3.58 -12.10
C LEU A 185 -11.34 4.36 -12.13
N ASP A 186 -12.47 3.66 -12.28
CA ASP A 186 -13.80 4.27 -12.33
C ASP A 186 -14.27 4.80 -10.96
N VAL A 187 -13.71 4.28 -9.86
CA VAL A 187 -14.01 4.73 -8.48
C VAL A 187 -13.03 5.81 -8.02
N GLY A 188 -11.74 5.63 -8.34
CA GLY A 188 -10.68 6.51 -7.89
C GLY A 188 -10.29 6.30 -6.42
N TRP A 189 -9.28 7.05 -5.98
CA TRP A 189 -8.72 7.00 -4.62
C TRP A 189 -8.09 8.33 -4.23
N SER A 190 -7.65 8.45 -2.98
CA SER A 190 -7.06 9.66 -2.40
C SER A 190 -5.55 9.53 -2.11
N GLY A 191 -5.05 8.30 -1.94
CA GLY A 191 -3.72 8.00 -1.42
C GLY A 191 -3.67 7.88 0.11
N ASN A 192 -4.82 8.01 0.79
CA ASN A 192 -4.92 7.87 2.23
C ASN A 192 -5.70 6.60 2.58
N VAL A 193 -5.07 5.68 3.32
CA VAL A 193 -5.67 4.39 3.71
C VAL A 193 -7.02 4.55 4.41
N SER A 194 -7.17 5.56 5.28
CA SER A 194 -8.40 5.75 6.03
C SER A 194 -9.56 6.21 5.15
N ASP A 195 -9.26 6.96 4.09
CA ASP A 195 -10.27 7.46 3.16
C ASP A 195 -10.52 6.48 2.00
N ASP A 196 -9.52 5.64 1.69
CA ASP A 196 -9.56 4.67 0.60
C ASP A 196 -9.95 3.25 1.06
N LEU A 197 -10.60 3.11 2.22
CA LEU A 197 -10.91 1.77 2.78
C LEU A 197 -11.72 0.89 1.83
N ASP A 198 -12.65 1.48 1.07
CA ASP A 198 -13.45 0.71 0.10
C ASP A 198 -12.56 0.13 -1.02
N LEU A 199 -11.49 0.83 -1.42
CA LEU A 199 -10.46 0.27 -2.32
C LEU A 199 -9.68 -0.86 -1.64
N HIS A 200 -9.24 -0.68 -0.40
CA HIS A 200 -8.50 -1.72 0.33
C HIS A 200 -9.35 -2.98 0.52
N TYR A 201 -10.65 -2.86 0.82
CA TYR A 201 -11.57 -3.99 0.88
C TYR A 201 -11.75 -4.66 -0.48
N LEU A 202 -11.98 -3.89 -1.55
CA LEU A 202 -12.11 -4.42 -2.91
C LEU A 202 -10.87 -5.24 -3.30
N ILE A 203 -9.67 -4.72 -3.07
CA ILE A 203 -8.43 -5.44 -3.36
C ILE A 203 -8.32 -6.70 -2.49
N SER A 204 -8.63 -6.60 -1.19
CA SER A 204 -8.54 -7.73 -0.28
C SER A 204 -9.49 -8.86 -0.64
N GLU A 205 -10.75 -8.57 -0.97
CA GLU A 205 -11.74 -9.55 -1.43
C GLU A 205 -11.30 -10.28 -2.70
N LYS A 206 -10.49 -9.63 -3.52
CA LYS A 206 -9.92 -10.18 -4.75
C LYS A 206 -8.53 -10.78 -4.55
N LYS A 207 -8.13 -11.04 -3.30
CA LYS A 207 -6.84 -11.63 -2.94
C LYS A 207 -5.63 -10.81 -3.39
N GLY A 208 -5.76 -9.50 -3.54
CA GLY A 208 -4.64 -8.63 -3.86
C GLY A 208 -3.96 -8.04 -2.63
N LEU A 209 -2.78 -7.47 -2.83
CA LEU A 209 -2.06 -6.66 -1.84
C LEU A 209 -1.90 -5.24 -2.39
N LEU A 210 -2.05 -4.23 -1.53
CA LEU A 210 -1.73 -2.82 -1.82
C LEU A 210 -0.53 -2.38 -1.01
N PHE A 211 0.43 -1.76 -1.67
CA PHE A 211 1.60 -1.14 -1.09
C PHE A 211 1.54 0.37 -1.29
N ARG A 212 1.84 1.13 -0.24
CA ARG A 212 1.99 2.59 -0.32
C ARG A 212 3.25 3.04 0.38
N ARG A 213 3.77 4.20 0.01
CA ARG A 213 4.91 4.81 0.71
C ARG A 213 4.60 5.12 2.18
N LEU A 214 5.56 4.78 3.04
CA LEU A 214 5.66 5.21 4.44
C LEU A 214 6.79 6.24 4.60
N GLY A 215 6.60 7.15 5.55
CA GLY A 215 7.52 8.26 5.85
C GLY A 215 7.22 9.54 5.06
N GLU A 216 7.32 10.69 5.73
CA GLU A 216 7.46 11.98 5.04
C GLU A 216 8.90 12.16 4.54
N PHE A 217 9.12 13.08 3.59
CA PHE A 217 10.44 13.30 2.96
C PHE A 217 11.57 13.62 3.97
N ASP A 218 11.22 14.14 5.15
CA ASP A 218 12.15 14.56 6.20
C ASP A 218 12.26 13.58 7.38
N GLU A 219 11.53 12.46 7.36
CA GLU A 219 11.65 11.40 8.36
C GLU A 219 12.74 10.43 7.88
N GLY A 220 13.75 10.17 8.72
CA GLY A 220 14.93 9.35 8.36
C GLY A 220 14.63 7.89 8.01
N GLU A 221 13.39 7.45 8.16
CA GLU A 221 12.91 6.11 7.83
C GLU A 221 12.08 6.15 6.55
N GLN A 222 12.49 5.37 5.55
CA GLN A 222 11.75 5.24 4.30
C GLN A 222 11.32 3.79 4.09
N GLY A 223 10.12 3.60 3.55
CA GLY A 223 9.63 2.26 3.31
C GLY A 223 8.26 2.18 2.65
N LEU A 224 7.68 0.99 2.70
CA LEU A 224 6.37 0.69 2.15
C LEU A 224 5.47 0.01 3.20
N LEU A 225 4.21 0.43 3.26
CA LEU A 225 3.14 -0.26 3.98
C LEU A 225 2.38 -1.12 2.99
N SER A 226 2.34 -2.43 3.22
CA SER A 226 1.48 -3.36 2.51
C SER A 226 0.21 -3.66 3.30
N THR A 227 -0.92 -3.81 2.61
CA THR A 227 -2.22 -4.19 3.17
C THR A 227 -2.90 -5.22 2.28
N GLY A 228 -3.66 -6.13 2.88
CA GLY A 228 -4.45 -7.12 2.16
C GLY A 228 -4.84 -8.30 3.06
N PRO A 229 -5.29 -9.43 2.49
CA PRO A 229 -5.78 -10.54 3.28
C PRO A 229 -4.61 -11.29 3.93
N SER A 230 -4.83 -11.80 5.14
CA SER A 230 -3.81 -12.49 5.93
C SER A 230 -3.19 -13.69 5.20
N GLU A 231 -3.99 -14.41 4.41
CA GLU A 231 -3.53 -15.55 3.59
C GLU A 231 -2.44 -15.12 2.61
N VAL A 232 -2.69 -14.05 1.83
CA VAL A 232 -1.78 -13.58 0.78
C VAL A 232 -0.58 -12.86 1.40
N MET A 233 -0.79 -12.10 2.47
CA MET A 233 0.31 -11.49 3.23
C MET A 233 1.25 -12.55 3.81
N GLY A 234 0.70 -13.61 4.40
CA GLY A 234 1.49 -14.75 4.88
C GLY A 234 2.22 -15.46 3.74
N GLY A 235 1.58 -15.61 2.57
CA GLY A 235 2.22 -16.13 1.37
C GLY A 235 3.42 -15.27 0.91
N LEU A 236 3.29 -13.95 0.93
CA LEU A 236 4.37 -13.03 0.55
C LEU A 236 5.59 -13.11 1.49
N LEU A 237 5.36 -13.25 2.80
CA LEU A 237 6.40 -13.15 3.84
C LEU A 237 7.15 -14.46 4.17
N ASN A 238 6.60 -15.61 3.74
CA ASN A 238 7.18 -16.94 3.96
C ASN A 238 8.21 -17.31 2.87
#